data_AF-A0A9D0BVJ2-F1
#
_entry.id   AF-A0A9D0BVJ2-F1
#
_cell.length_a   1.000
_cell.length_b   1.000
_cell.length_c   1.000
_cell.angle_alpha   90.00
_cell.angle_beta   90.00
_cell.angle_gamma   90.00
#
_symmetry.space_group_name_H-M   'P 1'
#
loop_
_entity.id
_entity.type
_entity.pdbx_description
1 polymer ?
#
loop_
_entity_poly.entity_id
_entity_poly.type
_entity_poly.pdbx_seq_one_letter_code
_entity_poly.pdbx_strand_id
1 'polypeptide(L)' 'MLKNEKIQALFRSEIDRVSVDLASYETLKEFRLIKEPFTLESGELTPSLKIKRNVVEKRYADIIESMYQENA' A
#
# COMPACT_ATOMS: atom_id res chain seq x y z
N MET A 1 1.90 -9.72 13.64
CA MET A 1 2.85 -10.09 12.57
C MET A 1 3.12 -8.93 11.62
N LEU A 2 2.11 -8.33 10.96
CA LEU A 2 2.34 -7.25 9.99
C LEU A 2 2.95 -5.97 10.57
N LYS A 3 2.71 -5.65 11.85
CA LYS A 3 3.34 -4.52 12.55
C LYS A 3 4.74 -4.83 13.11
N ASN A 4 5.33 -5.98 12.77
CA ASN A 4 6.67 -6.32 13.25
C ASN A 4 7.70 -5.41 12.59
N GLU A 5 8.55 -4.77 13.41
CA GLU A 5 9.53 -3.78 12.96
C GLU A 5 10.51 -4.33 11.91
N LYS A 6 10.94 -5.59 12.05
CA LYS A 6 11.87 -6.20 11.07
C LYS A 6 11.22 -6.36 9.69
N ILE A 7 9.93 -6.73 9.67
CA ILE A 7 9.17 -6.85 8.42
C ILE A 7 8.98 -5.47 7.81
N GLN A 8 8.58 -4.48 8.61
CA GLN A 8 8.41 -3.10 8.15
C GLN A 8 9.70 -2.52 7.58
N ALA A 9 10.83 -2.71 8.27
CA ALA A 9 12.14 -2.27 7.82
C ALA A 9 12.57 -2.93 6.49
N LEU A 10 12.28 -4.23 6.32
CA LEU A 10 12.56 -4.93 5.07
C LEU A 10 11.82 -4.27 3.89
N PHE A 11 10.50 -4.11 3.99
CA PHE A 11 9.73 -3.46 2.92
C PHE A 11 10.14 -2.01 2.68
N ARG A 12 10.43 -1.25 3.74
CA ARG A 12 10.93 0.13 3.62
C ARG A 12 12.23 0.18 2.82
N SER A 13 13.19 -0.69 3.12
CA SER A 13 14.47 -0.73 2.41
C SER A 13 14.33 -1.04 0.92
N GLU A 14 13.39 -1.91 0.55
CA GLU A 14 13.09 -2.22 -0.85
C GLU A 14 12.45 -1.03 -1.58
N ILE A 15 11.51 -0.33 -0.92
CA ILE A 15 10.88 0.89 -1.44
C ILE A 15 11.92 1.99 -1.64
N ASP A 16 12.78 2.21 -0.65
CA ASP A 16 13.81 3.24 -0.69
C ASP A 16 14.81 2.94 -1.82
N ARG A 17 15.19 1.66 -2.01
CA ARG A 17 16.08 1.23 -3.09
C ARG A 17 15.54 1.53 -4.48
N VAL A 18 14.23 1.32 -4.71
CA VAL A 18 13.61 1.60 -6.02
C VAL A 18 13.28 3.08 -6.22
N SER A 19 13.30 3.87 -5.14
CA SER A 19 12.96 5.30 -5.14
C SER A 19 14.18 6.22 -5.25
N VAL A 20 15.39 5.67 -5.37
CA VAL A 20 16.66 6.45 -5.37
C VAL A 20 16.66 7.57 -6.42
N ASP A 21 16.13 7.31 -7.61
CA ASP A 21 16.14 8.28 -8.72
C ASP A 21 14.87 9.14 -8.80
N LEU A 22 13.93 8.96 -7.87
CA LEU A 22 12.66 9.67 -7.83
C LEU A 22 12.78 10.97 -7.03
N ALA A 23 12.10 12.02 -7.47
CA ALA A 23 12.00 13.23 -6.68
C ALA A 23 11.21 12.96 -5.38
N SER A 24 11.50 13.70 -4.30
CA SER A 24 10.86 13.46 -2.99
C SER A 24 9.32 13.46 -3.04
N TYR A 25 8.70 14.23 -3.94
CA TYR A 25 7.24 14.25 -4.12
C TYR A 25 6.68 13.02 -4.87
N GLU A 26 7.52 12.26 -5.57
CA GLU A 26 7.18 11.02 -6.27
C GLU A 26 7.42 9.78 -5.39
N THR A 27 8.24 9.92 -4.35
CA THR A 27 8.54 8.84 -3.41
C THR A 27 7.36 8.52 -2.49
N LEU A 28 7.26 7.24 -2.09
CA LEU A 28 6.23 6.76 -1.19
C LEU A 28 6.60 7.11 0.27
N LYS A 29 5.94 8.13 0.82
CA LYS A 29 6.18 8.58 2.21
C LYS A 29 5.82 7.51 3.24
N GLU A 30 4.61 6.97 3.14
CA GLU A 30 4.07 6.00 4.10
C GLU A 30 3.41 4.81 3.38
N PHE A 31 3.46 3.64 4.03
CA PHE A 31 2.82 2.44 3.51
C PHE A 31 2.17 1.61 4.62
N ARG A 32 1.20 0.78 4.25
CA ARG A 32 0.60 -0.22 5.13
C ARG A 32 0.61 -1.57 4.41
N LEU A 33 0.90 -2.62 5.17
CA LEU A 33 0.84 -4.00 4.68
C LEU A 33 -0.55 -4.56 4.97
N ILE A 34 -1.17 -5.14 3.95
CA ILE A 34 -2.42 -5.91 4.08
C ILE A 34 -2.09 -7.40 3.99
N LYS A 35 -2.87 -8.24 4.68
CA LYS A 35 -2.64 -9.69 4.70
C LYS A 35 -3.30 -10.36 3.48
N GLU A 36 -4.47 -9.86 3.10
CA GLU A 36 -5.30 -10.43 2.06
C GLU A 36 -4.83 -9.96 0.68
N PRO A 37 -4.55 -10.88 -0.25
CA PRO A 37 -4.27 -10.51 -1.62
C PRO A 37 -5.53 -9.97 -2.32
N PHE A 38 -5.34 -9.15 -3.35
CA PHE A 38 -6.44 -8.79 -4.24
C PHE A 38 -6.86 -10.00 -5.06
N THR A 39 -8.18 -10.15 -5.28
CA THR A 39 -8.70 -11.30 -6.02
C THR A 39 -9.73 -10.86 -7.06
N LEU A 40 -10.00 -11.76 -8.02
CA LEU A 40 -11.10 -11.60 -8.97
C LEU A 40 -12.46 -11.77 -8.28
N GLU A 41 -12.55 -12.68 -7.31
CA GLU A 41 -13.78 -13.06 -6.61
C GLU A 41 -14.33 -11.92 -5.76
N SER A 42 -13.46 -11.23 -5.01
CA SER A 42 -13.82 -10.04 -4.25
C SER A 42 -13.86 -8.76 -5.09
N GLY A 43 -13.51 -8.86 -6.37
CA GLY A 43 -13.73 -7.81 -7.37
C GLY A 43 -12.69 -6.69 -7.41
N GLU A 44 -11.63 -6.77 -6.60
CA GLU A 44 -10.51 -5.80 -6.62
C GLU A 44 -9.68 -5.92 -7.90
N LEU A 45 -9.74 -7.06 -8.60
CA LEU A 45 -9.07 -7.25 -9.87
C LEU A 45 -10.05 -7.24 -11.04
N THR A 46 -9.62 -6.68 -12.17
CA THR A 46 -10.26 -6.92 -13.48
C THR A 46 -9.95 -8.35 -13.94
N PRO A 47 -10.71 -8.93 -14.89
CA PRO A 47 -10.35 -10.22 -15.50
C PRO A 47 -8.93 -10.25 -16.09
N SER A 48 -8.37 -9.09 -16.42
CA SER A 48 -6.98 -8.90 -16.87
C SER A 48 -5.97 -8.63 -15.72
N LEU A 49 -6.34 -8.90 -14.47
CA LEU A 49 -5.53 -8.74 -13.26
C LEU A 49 -5.11 -7.30 -12.93
N LYS A 50 -5.75 -6.29 -13.51
CA LYS A 50 -5.53 -4.88 -13.14
C LYS A 50 -6.31 -4.56 -11.87
N ILE A 51 -5.73 -3.74 -11.00
CA ILE A 51 -6.41 -3.27 -9.78
C ILE A 51 -7.54 -2.32 -10.13
N LYS A 52 -8.74 -2.59 -9.61
CA LYS A 52 -9.88 -1.67 -9.60
C LYS A 52 -9.77 -0.73 -8.41
N ARG A 53 -9.11 0.41 -8.64
CA ARG A 53 -8.75 1.37 -7.59
C ARG A 53 -9.93 1.78 -6.71
N ASN A 54 -11.08 2.12 -7.30
CA ASN A 54 -12.28 2.51 -6.57
C ASN A 54 -12.80 1.44 -5.59
N VAL A 55 -12.67 0.16 -5.94
CA VAL A 55 -13.07 -0.95 -5.07
C VAL A 55 -12.09 -1.11 -3.91
N VAL A 56 -10.79 -1.05 -4.19
CA VAL A 56 -9.73 -1.12 -3.19
C VAL A 56 -9.81 0.06 -2.22
N GLU A 57 -9.91 1.28 -2.73
CA GLU A 57 -10.04 2.49 -1.91
C GLU A 57 -11.26 2.43 -0.98
N LYS A 58 -12.41 1.97 -1.49
CA LYS A 58 -13.61 1.80 -0.65
C LYS A 58 -13.42 0.72 0.42
N ARG A 59 -12.78 -0.41 0.08
CA ARG A 59 -12.57 -1.53 1.00
C ARG A 59 -11.59 -1.18 2.13
N TYR A 60 -10.58 -0.37 1.83
CA TYR A 60 -9.53 0.00 2.78
C TYR A 60 -9.58 1.48 3.19
N ALA A 61 -10.74 2.13 3.05
CA ALA A 61 -10.94 3.55 3.32
C ALA A 61 -10.43 3.92 4.72
N ASP A 62 -10.80 3.15 5.74
CA ASP A 62 -10.40 3.42 7.13
C ASP A 62 -8.88 3.37 7.33
N ILE A 63 -8.19 2.47 6.62
CA ILE A 63 -6.72 2.36 6.68
C ILE A 63 -6.07 3.53 5.95
N ILE A 64 -6.60 3.91 4.80
CA ILE A 64 -6.08 5.03 4.01
C ILE A 64 -6.28 6.34 4.79
N GLU A 65 -7.47 6.54 5.38
CA GLU A 65 -7.81 7.71 6.19
C GLU A 65 -6.88 7.84 7.40
N SER A 66 -6.65 6.74 8.14
CA SER A 66 -5.75 6.77 9.31
C SER A 66 -4.31 7.13 8.93
N MET A 67 -3.84 6.73 7.74
CA MET A 67 -2.52 7.13 7.24
C MET A 67 -2.42 8.65 7.07
N TYR A 68 -3.47 9.33 6.61
CA TYR A 68 -3.42 10.79 6.46
C TYR A 68 -3.56 11.51 7.81
N GLN A 69 -4.36 10.98 8.73
CA GLN A 69 -4.53 11.57 10.06
C GLN A 69 -3.28 11.48 10.94
N GLU A 70 -2.52 10.39 10.86
CA GLU A 70 -1.26 10.21 11.60
C GLU A 70 -0.13 11.15 11.10
N ASN A 71 -0.25 11.65 9.87
CA ASN A 71 0.73 12.54 9.24
C ASN A 71 0.27 14.00 9.13
N ALA A 72 -0.90 14.33 9.70
CA ALA A 72 -1.47 15.68 9.73
C ALA A 72 -0.84 16.56 10.81
#